data_AF-A0A6B2S431-F1
#
_entry.id   AF-A0A6B2S431-F1
#
_cell.length_a   1.000
_cell.length_b   1.000
_cell.length_c   1.000
_cell.angle_alpha   90.00
_cell.angle_beta   90.00
_cell.angle_gamma   90.00
#
_symmetry.space_group_name_H-M   'P 1'
#
loop_
_entity.id
_entity.type
_entity.pdbx_description
1 polymer ?
#
loop_
_entity_poly.entity_id
_entity_poly.type
_entity_poly.pdbx_seq_one_letter_code
_entity_poly.pdbx_strand_id
1 'polypeptide(L)' 'MTVYGRAIALLGERPELAEAAARPFGFDLAGAAHGPAVRLASGAPLEAVAGDGRGGTYAVCGGG' A
#
# COMPACT_ATOMS: atom_id res chain seq x y z
N MET A 1 -3.57 -12.03 11.08
CA MET A 1 -2.79 -10.91 10.50
C MET A 1 -1.80 -11.49 9.52
N THR A 2 -1.90 -11.15 8.23
CA THR A 2 -0.88 -11.50 7.24
C THR A 2 0.40 -10.71 7.53
N VAL A 3 1.56 -11.20 7.06
CA VAL A 3 2.85 -10.51 7.26
C VAL A 3 2.82 -9.08 6.69
N TYR A 4 2.14 -8.87 5.56
CA TYR A 4 1.95 -7.56 4.94
C TYR A 4 1.19 -6.57 5.82
N GLY A 5 0.13 -7.01 6.50
CA GLY A 5 -0.61 -6.15 7.42
C GLY A 5 0.24 -5.66 8.59
N ARG A 6 1.18 -6.48 9.07
CA ARG A 6 2.12 -6.07 10.13
C ARG A 6 3.12 -5.02 9.66
N ALA A 7 3.66 -5.17 8.45
CA ALA A 7 4.61 -4.20 7.90
C ALA A 7 3.95 -2.83 7.69
N ILE A 8 2.74 -2.79 7.10
CA ILE A 8 2.00 -1.54 6.89
C ILE A 8 1.65 -0.87 8.21
N ALA A 9 1.21 -1.63 9.21
CA ALA A 9 0.94 -1.09 10.54
C ALA A 9 2.19 -0.42 11.15
N LEU A 10 3.35 -1.09 11.07
CA LEU A 10 4.62 -0.53 11.58
C LEU A 10 5.02 0.76 10.87
N LEU A 11 4.81 0.85 9.56
CA LEU A 11 5.10 2.08 8.81
C LEU A 11 4.13 3.21 9.20
N GLY A 12 2.85 2.90 9.47
CA GLY A 12 1.87 3.88 9.95
C GLY A 12 2.15 4.41 11.36
N GLU A 13 2.78 3.59 12.21
CA GLU A 13 3.16 3.98 13.58
C GLU A 13 4.50 4.72 13.67
N ARG A 14 5.35 4.62 12.65
CA ARG A 14 6.74 5.12 12.66
C ARG A 14 7.02 6.01 11.45
N PRO A 15 6.87 7.35 11.60
CA PRO A 15 7.07 8.31 10.52
C PRO A 15 8.44 8.20 9.84
N GLU A 16 9.50 7.88 10.59
CA GLU A 16 10.84 7.69 10.06
C GLU A 16 10.94 6.51 9.09
N LEU A 17 10.16 5.45 9.34
CA LEU A 17 10.11 4.29 8.44
C LEU A 17 9.24 4.59 7.23
N ALA A 18 8.14 5.32 7.42
CA ALA A 18 7.31 5.79 6.31
C ALA A 18 8.11 6.71 5.36
N GLU A 19 8.94 7.60 5.88
CA GLU A 19 9.82 8.45 5.09
C GLU A 19 10.85 7.62 4.29
N ALA A 20 11.49 6.65 4.94
CA ALA A 20 12.42 5.73 4.29
C ALA A 20 11.75 4.84 3.22
N ALA A 21 10.45 4.51 3.38
CA ALA A 21 9.68 3.80 2.38
C ALA A 21 9.30 4.72 1.20
N ALA A 22 8.89 5.95 1.49
CA ALA A 22 8.57 6.94 0.46
C ALA A 22 9.80 7.32 -0.38
N ARG A 23 11.00 7.32 0.20
CA ARG A 23 12.25 7.64 -0.50
C ARG A 23 13.35 6.61 -0.20
N PRO A 24 13.91 5.92 -1.21
CA PRO A 24 13.77 6.15 -2.65
C PRO A 24 12.64 5.37 -3.35
N PHE A 25 11.89 4.55 -2.62
CA PHE A 25 11.03 3.53 -3.23
C PHE A 25 9.68 4.05 -3.71
N GLY A 26 9.33 5.30 -3.40
CA GLY A 26 8.06 5.89 -3.80
C GLY A 26 6.85 5.33 -3.06
N PHE A 27 7.05 4.49 -2.03
CA PHE A 27 5.97 3.88 -1.26
C PHE A 27 5.39 4.92 -0.29
N ASP A 28 4.45 5.72 -0.80
CA ASP A 28 3.85 6.83 -0.07
C ASP A 28 2.53 6.41 0.59
N LEU A 29 2.58 6.18 1.90
CA LEU A 29 1.41 5.85 2.72
C LEU A 29 0.41 7.01 2.84
N ALA A 30 0.86 8.26 2.67
CA ALA A 30 -0.01 9.44 2.72
C ALA A 30 -0.63 9.75 1.35
N GLY A 31 -0.17 9.08 0.28
CA GLY A 31 -0.61 9.28 -1.10
C GLY A 31 -2.07 8.88 -1.31
N ALA A 32 -2.98 9.83 -1.12
CA ALA A 32 -4.43 9.61 -1.07
C ALA A 32 -5.11 9.34 -2.44
N ALA A 33 -4.36 9.29 -3.54
CA ALA A 33 -4.91 9.03 -4.86
C ALA A 33 -4.87 7.53 -5.17
N HIS A 34 -5.72 6.77 -4.49
CA HIS A 34 -5.96 5.38 -4.86
C HIS A 34 -6.97 5.37 -6.02
N GLY A 35 -6.61 4.70 -7.11
CA GLY A 35 -7.51 4.51 -8.26
C GLY A 35 -8.83 3.82 -7.87
N PRO A 36 -9.73 3.59 -8.85
CA PRO A 36 -11.00 2.92 -8.58
C PRO A 36 -10.77 1.55 -7.93
N ALA A 37 -11.73 1.10 -7.11
CA ALA A 37 -11.67 -0.23 -6.51
C ALA A 37 -11.63 -1.31 -7.61
N VAL A 38 -10.56 -2.11 -7.62
CA VAL A 38 -10.34 -3.18 -8.60
C VAL A 38 -10.37 -4.56 -7.94
N ARG A 39 -10.66 -5.58 -8.73
CA ARG A 39 -10.70 -6.98 -8.30
C ARG A 39 -9.73 -7.82 -9.14
N LEU A 40 -9.15 -8.83 -8.52
CA LEU A 40 -8.41 -9.88 -9.22
C LEU A 40 -9.35 -10.67 -10.15
N ALA A 41 -8.77 -11.40 -11.10
CA ALA A 41 -9.54 -12.31 -11.97
C ALA A 41 -10.34 -13.35 -11.18
N SER A 42 -9.86 -13.73 -9.99
CA SER A 42 -10.56 -14.61 -9.04
C SER A 42 -11.79 -13.96 -8.38
N GLY A 43 -12.02 -12.66 -8.58
CA GLY A 43 -13.04 -11.87 -7.91
C GLY A 43 -12.63 -11.33 -6.54
N ALA A 44 -11.47 -11.73 -6.00
CA ALA A 44 -10.95 -11.20 -4.75
C ALA A 44 -10.57 -9.71 -4.87
N PRO A 45 -10.71 -8.91 -3.78
CA PRO A 45 -10.42 -7.48 -3.84
C PRO A 45 -8.90 -7.22 -3.96
N LEU A 46 -8.54 -6.08 -4.54
CA LEU A 46 -7.22 -5.49 -4.40
C LEU A 46 -7.36 -4.25 -3.52
N GLU A 47 -6.76 -4.29 -2.34
CA GLU A 47 -6.84 -3.22 -1.36
C GLU A 47 -5.63 -2.31 -1.52
N ALA A 48 -5.87 -1.05 -1.90
CA ALA A 48 -4.81 -0.06 -2.02
C ALA A 48 -4.19 0.24 -0.65
N VAL A 49 -2.86 0.37 -0.61
CA VAL A 49 -2.10 0.56 0.63
C VAL A 49 -1.10 1.71 0.57
N ALA A 50 -0.62 2.08 -0.62
CA ALA A 50 0.28 3.23 -0.80
C ALA A 50 0.24 3.75 -2.25
N GLY A 51 0.55 5.02 -2.46
CA GLY A 51 0.90 5.55 -3.78
C GLY A 51 2.32 5.15 -4.18
N ASP A 52 2.65 5.27 -5.46
CA ASP A 52 4.01 5.03 -6.00
C ASP A 52 4.83 6.31 -6.29
N GLY A 53 4.28 7.48 -5.93
CA GLY A 53 4.88 8.79 -6.21
C GLY A 53 4.88 9.21 -7.68
N ARG A 54 4.26 8.44 -8.58
CA ARG A 54 4.16 8.68 -10.03
C ARG A 54 2.72 8.57 -10.56
N GLY A 55 1.75 8.34 -9.68
CA GLY A 55 0.32 8.24 -9.98
C GLY A 55 -0.22 6.81 -10.01
N GLY A 56 0.62 5.81 -9.74
CA GLY A 56 0.22 4.42 -9.50
C GLY A 56 -0.05 4.12 -8.03
N THR A 57 -0.46 2.87 -7.75
CA THR A 57 -0.90 2.41 -6.43
C THR A 57 -0.34 1.02 -6.13
N TYR A 58 0.26 0.86 -4.95
CA TYR A 58 0.52 -0.44 -4.34
C TYR A 58 -0.75 -0.98 -3.72
N ALA A 59 -1.05 -2.24 -3.98
CA ALA A 59 -2.22 -2.91 -3.43
C ALA A 59 -1.87 -4.31 -2.93
N VAL A 60 -2.60 -4.79 -1.93
CA VAL A 60 -2.53 -6.17 -1.46
C VAL A 60 -3.68 -6.98 -2.05
N CYS A 61 -3.37 -8.19 -2.49
CA CYS A 61 -4.37 -9.17 -2.90
C CYS A 61 -5.17 -9.61 -1.68
N GLY A 62 -6.49 -9.37 -1.69
CA GLY A 62 -7.39 -9.96 -0.72
C GLY A 62 -7.37 -11.49 -0.84
N GLY A 63 -7.29 -12.18 0.29
CA GLY A 63 -7.28 -13.65 0.35
C GLY A 63 -5.89 -14.29 0.44
N GLY A 64 -4.80 -13.52 0.32
CA GLY A 64 -3.42 -14.02 0.39
C GLY A 64 -2.85 -14.37 -0.97
#